data_AF-A0A0B5QLJ7-F1
#
_entry.id   AF-A0A0B5QLJ7-F1
#
_cell.length_a   1.000
_cell.length_b   1.000
_cell.length_c   1.000
_cell.angle_alpha   90.00
_cell.angle_beta   90.00
_cell.angle_gamma   90.00
#
_symmetry.space_group_name_H-M   'P 1'
#
loop_
_entity.id
_entity.type
_entity.pdbx_description
1 polymer ?
#
loop_
_entity_poly.entity_id
_entity_poly.type
_entity_poly.pdbx_seq_one_letter_code
_entity_poly.pdbx_strand_id
1 'polypeptide(L)'
;MIDGLNSLFSKLDKLNVNAKETLEKSVKRNMKETVQAEAKLLCPDDIGDLRDSIKVKAEVRDRQITGIVYTNSDHAAYVEFGTGPNGEAHHDGISPDVNISYKQEGWIIPADAMSKEKAEEYGFKIIKDRGGNVIGYGTKGQYAQPFLYPALKNNKDKVINGIKEDINSTIKKVAKGD
;
A
#
# COMPACT_ATOMS: atom_id res chain seq x y z
N MET A 1 -8.93 6.85 18.92
CA MET A 1 -10.14 7.67 18.70
C MET A 1 -9.77 9.10 19.09
N ILE A 2 -10.05 10.11 18.28
CA ILE A 2 -9.72 11.50 18.66
C ILE A 2 -10.92 12.05 19.44
N ASP A 3 -10.78 12.16 20.75
CA ASP A 3 -11.81 12.73 21.61
C ASP A 3 -12.02 14.22 21.27
N GLY A 4 -13.28 14.65 21.15
CA GLY A 4 -13.63 16.04 20.83
C GLY A 4 -13.88 16.36 19.36
N LEU A 5 -13.69 15.41 18.43
CA LEU A 5 -13.99 15.59 17.00
C LEU A 5 -15.46 15.99 16.76
N ASN A 6 -16.38 15.43 17.56
CA ASN A 6 -17.81 15.73 17.46
C ASN A 6 -18.13 17.19 17.85
N SER A 7 -17.55 17.67 18.96
CA SER A 7 -17.72 19.07 19.36
C SER A 7 -17.13 20.01 18.32
N LEU A 8 -16.05 19.60 17.65
CA LEU A 8 -15.44 20.39 16.59
C LEU A 8 -16.37 20.47 15.37
N PHE A 9 -16.91 19.35 14.89
CA PHE A 9 -17.86 19.36 13.78
C PHE A 9 -19.06 20.26 14.05
N SER A 10 -19.70 20.12 15.22
CA SER A 10 -20.84 20.98 15.57
C SER A 10 -20.50 22.46 15.67
N LYS A 11 -19.25 22.82 16.01
CA LYS A 11 -18.80 24.22 16.03
C LYS A 11 -18.48 24.74 14.63
N LEU A 12 -17.88 23.92 13.77
CA LEU A 12 -17.56 24.28 12.39
C LEU A 12 -18.83 24.41 11.52
N ASP A 13 -19.80 23.51 11.71
CA ASP A 13 -21.10 23.60 11.03
C ASP A 13 -21.84 24.89 11.40
N LYS A 14 -21.77 25.32 12.67
CA LYS A 14 -22.31 26.60 13.14
C LYS A 14 -21.61 27.82 12.54
N LEU A 15 -20.39 27.66 12.05
CA LEU A 15 -19.62 28.70 11.36
C LEU A 15 -19.80 28.67 9.83
N ASN A 16 -20.78 27.89 9.33
CA ASN A 16 -21.07 27.70 7.90
C ASN A 16 -19.88 27.18 7.09
N VAL A 17 -18.93 26.52 7.75
CA VAL A 17 -17.79 25.86 7.11
C VAL A 17 -18.24 24.47 6.71
N ASN A 18 -18.07 24.08 5.45
CA ASN A 18 -18.23 22.67 5.05
C ASN A 18 -17.08 21.82 5.63
N ALA A 19 -17.18 21.55 6.92
CA ALA A 19 -16.16 20.90 7.74
C ALA A 19 -15.83 19.50 7.22
N LYS A 20 -16.86 18.79 6.75
CA LYS A 20 -16.72 17.43 6.21
C LYS A 20 -15.92 17.42 4.92
N GLU A 21 -16.26 18.29 3.96
CA GLU A 21 -15.54 18.37 2.68
C GLU A 21 -14.09 18.85 2.87
N THR A 22 -13.89 19.84 3.75
CA THR A 22 -12.54 20.34 4.07
C THR A 22 -11.67 19.26 4.68
N LEU A 23 -12.23 18.48 5.62
CA LEU A 23 -11.52 17.39 6.26
C LEU A 23 -11.26 16.23 5.30
N GLU A 24 -12.22 15.89 4.42
CA GLU A 24 -12.02 14.87 3.38
C GLU A 24 -10.85 15.24 2.45
N LYS A 25 -10.81 16.50 1.99
CA LYS A 25 -9.71 17.02 1.17
C LYS A 25 -8.38 16.97 1.93
N SER A 26 -8.35 17.37 3.20
CA SER A 26 -7.16 17.31 4.05
C SER A 26 -6.66 15.88 4.22
N VAL A 27 -7.55 14.94 4.56
CA VAL A 27 -7.19 13.51 4.72
C VAL A 27 -6.63 12.97 3.40
N LYS A 28 -7.33 13.19 2.27
CA LYS A 28 -6.90 12.71 0.96
C LYS A 28 -5.53 13.29 0.56
N ARG A 29 -5.31 14.57 0.82
CA ARG A 29 -4.03 15.26 0.54
C ARG A 29 -2.89 14.70 1.38
N ASN A 30 -3.07 14.62 2.70
CA ASN A 30 -2.05 14.09 3.60
C ASN A 30 -1.69 12.63 3.27
N MET A 31 -2.69 11.79 2.99
CA MET A 31 -2.47 10.40 2.58
C MET A 31 -1.73 10.29 1.23
N LYS A 32 -2.03 11.19 0.29
CA LYS A 32 -1.35 11.26 -1.01
C LYS A 32 0.11 11.70 -0.88
N GLU A 33 0.38 12.73 -0.09
CA GLU A 33 1.72 13.33 0.03
C GLU A 33 2.68 12.51 0.90
N THR A 34 2.15 11.69 1.81
CA THR A 34 2.97 10.90 2.75
C THR A 34 2.90 9.41 2.42
N VAL A 35 1.78 8.76 2.73
CA VAL A 35 1.64 7.30 2.63
C VAL A 35 1.75 6.81 1.19
N GLN A 36 1.05 7.43 0.24
CA GLN A 36 1.15 7.02 -1.17
C GLN A 36 2.55 7.28 -1.73
N ALA A 37 3.18 8.40 -1.39
CA ALA A 37 4.53 8.71 -1.84
C ALA A 37 5.55 7.68 -1.33
N GLU A 38 5.49 7.33 -0.03
CA GLU A 38 6.37 6.30 0.54
C GLU A 38 6.04 4.91 -0.02
N ALA A 39 4.77 4.55 -0.18
CA ALA A 39 4.38 3.28 -0.79
C ALA A 39 4.92 3.15 -2.22
N LYS A 40 4.94 4.24 -2.99
CA LYS A 40 5.55 4.29 -4.32
C LYS A 40 7.08 4.18 -4.31
N LEU A 41 7.74 4.58 -3.22
CA LEU A 41 9.20 4.48 -3.08
C LEU A 41 9.64 3.09 -2.62
N LEU A 42 8.84 2.45 -1.78
CA LEU A 42 9.08 1.09 -1.30
C LEU A 42 8.68 0.03 -2.34
N CYS A 43 7.79 0.39 -3.27
CA CYS A 43 7.41 -0.48 -4.37
C CYS A 43 8.63 -0.79 -5.24
N PRO A 44 8.89 -2.07 -5.54
CA PRO A 44 9.91 -2.47 -6.51
C PRO A 44 9.61 -1.89 -7.90
N ASP A 45 10.61 -1.30 -8.54
CA ASP A 45 10.52 -0.80 -9.91
C ASP A 45 11.00 -1.90 -10.88
N ASP A 46 10.06 -2.60 -11.52
CA ASP A 46 10.32 -3.43 -12.71
C ASP A 46 9.88 -2.68 -13.98
N ILE A 47 8.55 -2.54 -14.17
CA ILE A 47 7.94 -1.78 -15.29
C ILE A 47 7.24 -0.49 -14.79
N GLY A 48 7.16 -0.29 -13.46
CA GLY A 48 6.47 0.84 -12.84
C GLY A 48 4.94 0.70 -12.75
N ASP A 49 4.34 -0.30 -13.41
CA ASP A 49 2.89 -0.53 -13.42
C ASP A 49 2.29 -0.63 -12.01
N LEU A 50 2.94 -1.40 -11.12
CA LEU A 50 2.50 -1.53 -9.73
C LEU A 50 2.57 -0.19 -9.01
N ARG A 51 3.67 0.55 -9.17
CA ARG A 51 3.89 1.86 -8.56
C ARG A 51 2.86 2.89 -9.02
N ASP A 52 2.45 2.84 -10.28
CA ASP A 52 1.44 3.74 -10.84
C ASP A 52 0.01 3.34 -10.51
N SER A 53 -0.22 2.06 -10.22
CA SER A 53 -1.53 1.56 -9.77
C SER A 53 -1.90 1.99 -8.34
N ILE A 54 -0.94 2.40 -7.50
CA ILE A 54 -1.20 2.83 -6.12
C ILE A 54 -2.00 4.12 -6.12
N LYS A 55 -3.19 4.08 -5.52
CA LYS A 55 -4.18 5.17 -5.47
C LYS A 55 -4.61 5.46 -4.04
N VAL A 56 -5.20 6.64 -3.85
CA VAL A 56 -5.75 7.10 -2.56
C VAL A 56 -7.23 7.38 -2.71
N LYS A 57 -8.02 6.86 -1.79
CA LYS A 57 -9.44 7.14 -1.61
C LYS A 57 -9.67 7.68 -0.21
N ALA A 58 -10.60 8.61 -0.08
CA ALA A 58 -11.18 8.96 1.20
C ALA A 58 -12.62 8.45 1.20
N GLU A 59 -13.01 7.73 2.24
CA GLU A 59 -14.39 7.31 2.46
C GLU A 59 -14.96 8.07 3.66
N VAL A 60 -16.10 8.72 3.45
CA VAL A 60 -16.86 9.36 4.52
C VAL A 60 -18.01 8.43 4.87
N ARG A 61 -17.97 7.82 6.07
CA ARG A 61 -19.09 7.05 6.63
C ARG A 61 -19.57 7.75 7.88
N ASP A 62 -20.81 8.24 7.85
CA ASP A 62 -21.46 9.00 8.93
C ASP A 62 -20.64 10.17 9.49
N ARG A 63 -19.82 9.86 10.49
CA ARG A 63 -19.00 10.77 11.31
C ARG A 63 -17.50 10.41 11.30
N GLN A 64 -17.10 9.43 10.48
CA GLN A 64 -15.71 9.00 10.33
C GLN A 64 -15.26 9.21 8.89
N ILE A 65 -14.11 9.86 8.74
CA ILE A 65 -13.41 9.97 7.46
C ILE A 65 -12.23 9.00 7.51
N THR A 66 -12.21 8.05 6.58
CA THR A 66 -11.17 7.03 6.48
C THR A 66 -10.39 7.27 5.20
N GLY A 67 -9.10 7.60 5.31
CA GLY A 67 -8.18 7.61 4.19
C GLY A 67 -7.67 6.19 3.92
N ILE A 68 -7.75 5.73 2.68
CA ILE A 68 -7.34 4.40 2.24
C ILE A 68 -6.35 4.56 1.10
N VAL A 69 -5.17 3.98 1.26
CA VAL A 69 -4.20 3.79 0.17
C VAL A 69 -4.32 2.34 -0.30
N TYR A 70 -4.52 2.14 -1.59
CA TYR A 70 -4.79 0.83 -2.16
C TYR A 70 -4.22 0.71 -3.58
N THR A 71 -4.13 -0.51 -4.06
CA THR A 71 -3.85 -0.83 -5.46
C THR A 71 -4.86 -1.86 -5.94
N ASN A 72 -5.16 -1.83 -7.24
CA ASN A 72 -5.97 -2.81 -7.93
C ASN A 72 -5.15 -3.73 -8.83
N SER A 73 -3.82 -3.70 -8.70
CA SER A 73 -2.93 -4.63 -9.41
C SER A 73 -3.15 -6.05 -8.90
N ASP A 74 -3.25 -6.98 -9.84
CA ASP A 74 -3.44 -8.41 -9.59
C ASP A 74 -2.25 -9.07 -8.89
N HIS A 75 -1.04 -8.55 -9.12
CA HIS A 75 0.20 -9.08 -8.56
C HIS A 75 0.63 -8.36 -7.27
N ALA A 76 -0.05 -7.29 -6.87
CA ALA A 76 0.31 -6.51 -5.68
C ALA A 76 0.38 -7.35 -4.40
N ALA A 77 -0.58 -8.26 -4.19
CA ALA A 77 -0.63 -9.11 -3.02
C ALA A 77 0.59 -10.04 -2.95
N TYR A 78 1.01 -10.60 -4.09
CA TYR A 78 2.18 -11.45 -4.13
C TYR A 78 3.46 -10.67 -3.82
N VAL A 79 3.55 -9.40 -4.23
CA VAL A 79 4.72 -8.54 -3.94
C VAL A 79 4.74 -8.13 -2.47
N GLU A 80 3.63 -7.61 -1.92
CA GLU A 80 3.54 -7.17 -0.53
C GLU A 80 3.89 -8.29 0.45
N PHE A 81 3.41 -9.50 0.17
CA PHE A 81 3.47 -10.62 1.12
C PHE A 81 4.47 -11.71 0.76
N GLY A 82 5.03 -11.68 -0.45
CA GLY A 82 5.87 -12.76 -0.97
C GLY A 82 5.07 -14.00 -1.34
N THR A 83 5.76 -15.01 -1.88
CA THR A 83 5.15 -16.29 -2.25
C THR A 83 6.04 -17.46 -1.88
N GLY A 84 5.42 -18.62 -1.65
CA GLY A 84 6.12 -19.87 -1.32
C GLY A 84 6.93 -19.81 -0.02
N PRO A 85 7.85 -20.77 0.19
CA PRO A 85 8.71 -20.79 1.38
C PRO A 85 9.62 -19.56 1.49
N ASN A 86 9.98 -18.97 0.35
CA ASN A 86 10.80 -17.76 0.30
C ASN A 86 10.06 -16.56 0.91
N GLY A 87 8.79 -16.37 0.54
CA GLY A 87 7.95 -15.32 1.10
C GLY A 87 7.74 -15.50 2.61
N GLU A 88 7.44 -16.71 3.06
CA GLU A 88 7.26 -17.01 4.48
C GLU A 88 8.50 -16.70 5.32
N ALA A 89 9.68 -17.08 4.83
CA ALA A 89 10.94 -16.81 5.52
C ALA A 89 11.32 -15.32 5.53
N HIS A 90 10.72 -14.50 4.66
CA HIS A 90 11.08 -13.09 4.46
C HIS A 90 9.84 -12.19 4.43
N HIS A 91 8.90 -12.40 5.36
CA HIS A 91 7.69 -11.58 5.49
C HIS A 91 7.79 -10.47 6.55
N ASP A 92 9.01 -10.11 6.96
CA ASP A 92 9.20 -9.03 7.93
C ASP A 92 8.62 -7.71 7.40
N GLY A 93 7.76 -7.07 8.19
CA GLY A 93 7.14 -5.81 7.82
C GLY A 93 5.81 -5.93 7.06
N ILE A 94 5.23 -7.12 6.95
CA ILE A 94 3.81 -7.26 6.55
C ILE A 94 2.89 -6.82 7.70
N SER A 95 1.60 -6.60 7.38
CA SER A 95 0.60 -6.30 8.38
C SER A 95 0.39 -7.47 9.35
N PRO A 96 0.45 -7.25 10.69
CA PRO A 96 0.17 -8.29 11.68
C PRO A 96 -1.29 -8.72 11.70
N ASP A 97 -2.19 -7.93 11.10
CA ASP A 97 -3.63 -8.19 11.05
C ASP A 97 -4.04 -9.11 9.89
N VAL A 98 -3.09 -9.49 9.02
CA VAL A 98 -3.35 -10.33 7.85
C VAL A 98 -2.81 -11.73 8.10
N ASN A 99 -3.70 -12.72 8.10
CA ASN A 99 -3.33 -14.12 8.19
C ASN A 99 -2.99 -14.67 6.80
N ILE A 100 -1.72 -14.98 6.56
CA ILE A 100 -1.22 -15.46 5.27
C ILE A 100 -0.84 -16.92 5.39
N SER A 101 -1.18 -17.71 4.37
CA SER A 101 -0.78 -19.11 4.28
C SER A 101 0.06 -19.30 3.03
N TYR A 102 1.28 -19.81 3.22
CA TYR A 102 2.23 -20.02 2.14
C TYR A 102 2.23 -21.48 1.69
N LYS A 103 2.36 -21.69 0.38
CA LYS A 103 2.64 -23.02 -0.17
C LYS A 103 4.05 -23.42 0.24
N GLN A 104 4.18 -24.55 0.94
CA GLN A 104 5.46 -25.03 1.48
C GLN A 104 6.37 -25.68 0.42
N GLU A 105 5.79 -26.09 -0.71
CA GLU A 105 6.54 -26.71 -1.80
C GLU A 105 6.76 -25.73 -2.94
N GLY A 106 7.98 -25.76 -3.50
CA GLY A 106 8.27 -25.08 -4.75
C GLY A 106 7.42 -25.60 -5.90
N TRP A 107 7.33 -24.82 -6.97
CA TRP A 107 6.59 -25.21 -8.18
C TRP A 107 7.45 -25.02 -9.42
N ILE A 108 7.02 -25.67 -10.51
CA ILE A 108 7.64 -25.56 -11.82
C ILE A 108 6.78 -24.63 -12.66
N ILE A 109 7.41 -23.60 -13.19
CA ILE A 109 6.86 -22.73 -14.21
C ILE A 109 7.15 -23.37 -15.57
N PRO A 110 6.15 -23.59 -16.44
CA PRO A 110 6.34 -24.11 -17.78
C PRO A 110 7.36 -23.31 -18.61
N ALA A 111 8.14 -23.98 -19.47
CA ALA A 111 9.21 -23.34 -20.25
C ALA A 111 8.70 -22.30 -21.27
N ASP A 112 7.44 -22.42 -21.70
CA ASP A 112 6.76 -21.48 -22.61
C ASP A 112 6.33 -20.19 -21.91
N ALA A 113 6.26 -20.17 -20.58
CA ALA A 113 5.84 -18.99 -19.83
C ALA A 113 6.87 -17.84 -19.85
N MET A 114 8.15 -18.14 -20.08
CA MET A 114 9.21 -17.13 -20.16
C MET A 114 10.48 -17.64 -20.86
N SER A 115 11.31 -16.72 -21.32
CA SER A 115 12.62 -17.06 -21.86
C SER A 115 13.58 -17.56 -20.77
N LYS A 116 14.61 -18.30 -21.20
CA LYS A 116 15.64 -18.84 -20.30
C LYS A 116 16.43 -17.72 -19.62
N GLU A 117 16.71 -16.65 -20.34
CA GLU A 117 17.46 -15.49 -19.86
C GLU A 117 16.71 -14.80 -18.72
N LYS A 118 15.40 -14.62 -18.88
CA LYS A 118 14.54 -14.02 -17.86
C LYS A 118 14.40 -14.93 -16.63
N ALA A 119 14.33 -16.25 -16.83
CA ALA A 119 14.33 -17.20 -15.72
C ALA A 119 15.66 -17.19 -14.94
N GLU A 120 16.80 -17.02 -15.63
CA GLU A 120 18.12 -16.89 -15.01
C GLU A 120 18.25 -15.57 -14.23
N GLU A 121 17.73 -14.47 -14.77
CA GLU A 121 17.68 -13.16 -14.09
C GLU A 121 16.91 -13.22 -12.77
N TYR A 122 15.76 -13.91 -12.74
CA TYR A 122 15.01 -14.15 -11.50
C TYR A 122 15.61 -15.23 -10.60
N GLY A 123 16.72 -15.86 -10.99
CA GLY A 123 17.39 -16.91 -10.21
C GLY A 123 16.62 -18.24 -10.15
N PHE A 124 15.73 -18.51 -11.12
CA PHE A 124 14.98 -19.76 -11.16
C PHE A 124 15.85 -20.94 -11.60
N LYS A 125 15.56 -22.12 -11.05
CA LYS A 125 16.29 -23.35 -11.39
C LYS A 125 15.84 -23.86 -12.75
N ILE A 126 16.73 -23.89 -13.73
CA ILE A 126 16.41 -24.48 -15.05
C ILE A 126 16.26 -26.00 -14.93
N ILE A 127 15.13 -26.52 -15.41
CA ILE A 127 14.81 -27.94 -15.45
C ILE A 127 14.87 -28.40 -16.91
N LYS A 128 15.67 -29.44 -17.16
CA LYS A 128 15.85 -30.02 -18.50
C LYS A 128 15.37 -31.46 -18.53
N ASP A 129 14.90 -31.90 -19.69
CA ASP A 129 14.65 -33.32 -19.96
C ASP A 129 15.96 -34.09 -20.17
N ARG A 130 15.86 -35.41 -20.42
CA ARG A 130 17.02 -36.27 -20.72
C ARG A 130 17.72 -35.91 -22.04
N GLY A 131 17.03 -35.22 -22.95
CA GLY A 131 17.54 -34.76 -24.24
C GLY A 131 18.21 -33.37 -24.19
N GLY A 132 18.18 -32.70 -23.03
CA GLY A 132 18.76 -31.37 -22.84
C GLY A 132 17.81 -30.21 -23.14
N ASN A 133 16.55 -30.47 -23.50
CA ASN A 133 15.54 -29.45 -23.73
C ASN A 133 15.04 -28.88 -22.42
N VAL A 134 14.84 -27.56 -22.35
CA VAL A 134 14.27 -26.90 -21.17
C VAL A 134 12.77 -27.21 -21.10
N ILE A 135 12.35 -27.86 -20.01
CA ILE A 135 10.95 -28.23 -19.79
C ILE A 135 10.27 -27.34 -18.74
N GLY A 136 11.03 -26.56 -18.00
CA GLY A 136 10.49 -25.54 -17.10
C GLY A 136 11.52 -24.94 -16.16
N TYR A 137 11.03 -24.08 -15.27
CA TYR A 137 11.83 -23.34 -14.31
C TYR A 137 11.28 -23.56 -12.90
N GLY A 138 12.09 -24.12 -12.01
CA GLY A 138 11.74 -24.35 -10.61
C GLY A 138 11.92 -23.09 -9.77
N THR A 139 10.92 -22.76 -8.95
CA THR A 139 10.97 -21.64 -7.99
C THR A 139 10.45 -22.08 -6.62
N LYS A 140 10.93 -21.41 -5.56
CA LYS A 140 10.39 -21.49 -4.20
C LYS A 140 9.56 -20.24 -3.84
N GLY A 141 9.14 -19.49 -4.86
CA GLY A 141 8.44 -18.23 -4.73
C GLY A 141 9.35 -17.04 -4.47
N GLN A 142 8.74 -15.87 -4.34
CA GLN A 142 9.42 -14.58 -4.21
C GLN A 142 9.45 -14.10 -2.76
N TYR A 143 10.48 -13.34 -2.40
CA TYR A 143 10.53 -12.67 -1.10
C TYR A 143 9.44 -11.61 -0.98
N ALA A 144 8.96 -11.36 0.24
CA ALA A 144 8.03 -10.27 0.46
C ALA A 144 8.77 -8.94 0.32
N GLN A 145 8.11 -7.99 -0.33
CA GLN A 145 8.56 -6.62 -0.50
C GLN A 145 7.41 -5.72 -0.07
N PRO A 146 7.13 -5.65 1.24
CA PRO A 146 6.01 -4.88 1.77
C PRO A 146 6.22 -3.39 1.48
N PHE A 147 5.21 -2.75 0.90
CA PHE A 147 5.24 -1.35 0.49
C PHE A 147 4.04 -0.57 1.03
N LEU A 148 2.87 -1.20 1.22
CA LEU A 148 1.68 -0.53 1.76
C LEU A 148 1.70 -0.42 3.28
N TYR A 149 1.89 -1.55 3.98
CA TYR A 149 1.90 -1.56 5.43
C TYR A 149 3.01 -0.70 6.04
N PRO A 150 4.29 -0.83 5.63
CA PRO A 150 5.35 0.01 6.18
C PRO A 150 5.13 1.49 5.89
N ALA A 151 4.65 1.85 4.69
CA ALA A 151 4.34 3.24 4.36
C ALA A 151 3.27 3.84 5.29
N LEU A 152 2.25 3.07 5.66
CA LEU A 152 1.24 3.52 6.63
C LEU A 152 1.83 3.63 8.04
N LYS A 153 2.56 2.60 8.47
CA LYS A 153 3.17 2.52 9.81
C LYS A 153 4.14 3.67 10.06
N ASN A 154 5.02 3.96 9.10
CA ASN A 154 6.06 4.97 9.20
C ASN A 154 5.53 6.41 9.13
N ASN A 155 4.39 6.63 8.46
CA ASN A 155 3.83 7.98 8.28
C ASN A 155 2.64 8.30 9.17
N LYS A 156 2.22 7.40 10.06
CA LYS A 156 1.08 7.60 10.95
C LYS A 156 1.09 8.97 11.66
N ASP A 157 2.22 9.32 12.26
CA ASP A 157 2.34 10.58 13.02
C ASP A 157 2.37 11.80 12.09
N LYS A 158 3.01 11.69 10.92
CA LYS A 158 3.03 12.76 9.91
C LYS A 158 1.62 13.06 9.41
N VAL A 159 0.84 12.03 9.10
CA VAL A 159 -0.55 12.17 8.67
C VAL A 159 -1.39 12.83 9.76
N ILE A 160 -1.28 12.37 11.02
CA ILE A 160 -2.03 12.94 12.14
C ILE A 160 -1.69 14.42 12.34
N ASN A 161 -0.40 14.77 12.28
CA ASN A 161 0.05 16.15 12.47
C ASN A 161 -0.38 17.05 11.31
N GLY A 162 -0.26 16.60 10.06
CA GLY A 162 -0.71 17.36 8.90
C GLY A 162 -2.22 17.62 8.90
N ILE A 163 -3.03 16.65 9.34
CA ILE A 163 -4.48 16.86 9.50
C ILE A 163 -4.76 17.89 10.61
N LYS A 164 -4.05 17.85 11.74
CA LYS A 164 -4.21 18.83 12.83
C LYS A 164 -3.87 20.25 12.36
N GLU A 165 -2.79 20.40 11.59
CA GLU A 165 -2.35 21.68 11.04
C GLU A 165 -3.38 22.25 10.05
N ASP A 166 -3.91 21.41 9.16
CA ASP A 166 -4.96 21.80 8.20
C ASP A 166 -6.23 22.29 8.89
N ILE A 167 -6.68 21.56 9.93
CA ILE A 167 -7.84 21.95 10.73
C ILE A 167 -7.58 23.29 11.44
N ASN A 168 -6.43 23.44 12.10
CA ASN A 168 -6.07 24.67 12.80
C ASN A 168 -6.00 25.87 11.84
N SER A 169 -5.43 25.68 10.66
CA SER A 169 -5.38 26.70 9.60
C SER A 169 -6.79 27.10 9.16
N THR A 170 -7.68 26.13 8.98
CA THR A 170 -9.09 26.35 8.61
C THR A 170 -9.81 27.16 9.67
N ILE A 171 -9.69 26.77 10.95
CA ILE A 171 -10.32 27.50 12.08
C ILE A 171 -9.80 28.95 12.14
N LYS A 172 -8.50 29.16 11.97
CA LYS A 172 -7.90 30.51 11.98
C LYS A 172 -8.43 31.41 10.87
N LYS A 173 -8.64 30.87 9.67
CA LYS A 173 -9.22 31.63 8.54
C LYS A 173 -10.63 32.09 8.87
N VAL A 174 -11.45 31.16 9.37
CA VAL A 174 -12.85 31.42 9.72
C VAL A 174 -12.96 32.42 10.89
N ALA A 175 -12.10 32.32 11.89
CA ALA A 175 -12.09 33.23 13.04
C ALA A 175 -11.59 34.65 12.69
N LYS A 176 -10.87 34.83 11.58
CA LYS A 176 -10.37 36.13 11.14
C LYS A 176 -11.38 36.94 10.32
N GLY A 177 -12.52 36.35 9.96
CA GLY A 177 -13.58 37.03 9.22
C GLY A 177 -13.13 37.44 7.82
N ASP A 178 -13.02 36.46 6.92
CA ASP A 178 -13.17 36.70 5.48
C ASP A 178 -14.63 36.43 5.09
#